data_AF-A0A7G8HIC7-F1
#
_entry.id   AF-A0A7G8HIC7-F1
#
_cell.length_a   1.000
_cell.length_b   1.000
_cell.length_c   1.000
_cell.angle_alpha   90.00
_cell.angle_beta   90.00
_cell.angle_gamma   90.00
#
_symmetry.space_group_name_H-M   'P 1'
#
loop_
_entity.id
_entity.type
_entity.pdbx_description
1 polymer ?
#
loop_
_entity_poly.entity_id
_entity_poly.type
_entity_poly.pdbx_seq_one_letter_code
_entity_poly.pdbx_strand_id
1 'polypeptide(L)'
;MKASTHRHSVRLRLQRWQQVRTWARLIREAECLWHVDVRELKRLGALELSQLLNEVPSCQRSRVNRWLTRYSVSTRLPFESSGSGSRSCSSPWTKDESWRP
;
A
#
# COMPACT_ATOMS: atom_id res chain seq x y z
N MET A 1 -51.49 33.52 18.40
CA MET A 1 -50.73 32.90 17.29
C MET A 1 -49.21 32.71 17.55
N LYS A 2 -48.65 33.03 18.74
CA LYS A 2 -47.18 32.99 18.98
C LYS A 2 -46.60 31.61 19.34
N ALA A 3 -47.42 30.70 19.90
CA ALA A 3 -46.96 29.39 20.37
C ALA A 3 -46.60 28.39 19.26
N SER A 4 -47.23 28.49 18.09
CA SER A 4 -46.95 27.62 16.94
C SER A 4 -45.58 27.90 16.32
N THR A 5 -45.21 29.18 16.19
CA THR A 5 -43.91 29.62 15.67
C THR A 5 -42.75 29.16 16.56
N HIS A 6 -42.91 29.23 17.88
CA HIS A 6 -41.89 28.77 18.82
C HIS A 6 -41.69 27.25 18.76
N ARG A 7 -42.77 26.46 18.68
CA ARG A 7 -42.67 25.00 18.50
C ARG A 7 -41.97 24.62 17.19
N HIS A 8 -42.20 25.40 16.14
CA HIS A 8 -41.52 25.21 14.85
C HIS A 8 -40.02 25.48 14.94
N SER A 9 -39.61 26.57 15.62
CA SER A 9 -38.19 26.90 15.77
C SER A 9 -37.42 25.89 16.61
N VAL A 10 -38.04 25.33 17.65
CA VAL A 10 -37.45 24.27 18.47
C VAL A 10 -37.27 22.97 17.66
N ARG A 11 -38.27 22.60 16.85
CA ARG A 11 -38.18 21.40 15.99
C ARG A 11 -37.06 21.51 14.95
N LEU A 12 -36.90 22.67 14.32
CA LEU A 12 -35.81 22.91 13.36
C LEU A 12 -34.43 22.83 14.02
N ARG A 13 -34.28 23.41 15.23
CA ARG A 13 -33.04 23.29 16.01
C ARG A 13 -32.74 21.86 16.39
N LEU A 14 -33.74 21.09 16.79
CA LEU A 14 -33.60 19.68 17.12
C LEU A 14 -33.21 18.84 15.90
N GLN A 15 -33.87 19.06 14.76
CA GLN A 15 -33.52 18.40 13.49
C GLN A 15 -32.08 18.69 13.09
N ARG A 16 -31.65 19.95 13.19
CA ARG A 16 -30.26 20.34 12.89
C ARG A 16 -29.27 19.67 13.84
N TRP A 17 -29.58 19.62 15.13
CA TRP A 17 -28.76 18.93 16.12
C TRP A 17 -28.65 17.43 15.84
N GLN A 18 -29.78 16.77 15.53
CA GLN A 18 -29.81 15.36 15.14
C GLN A 18 -29.00 15.12 13.88
N GLN A 19 -29.14 15.98 12.86
CA GLN A 19 -28.41 15.87 11.61
C GLN A 19 -26.90 15.95 11.84
N VAL A 20 -26.42 16.95 12.60
CA VAL A 20 -24.99 17.07 12.96
C VAL A 20 -24.49 15.83 13.69
N ARG A 21 -25.29 15.27 14.60
CA ARG A 21 -24.93 14.07 15.37
C ARG A 21 -24.84 12.82 14.49
N THR A 22 -25.75 12.69 13.53
CA THR A 22 -25.72 11.62 12.53
C THR A 22 -24.47 11.74 11.65
N TRP A 23 -24.16 12.94 11.16
CA TRP A 23 -22.93 13.17 10.39
C TRP A 23 -21.67 12.83 11.18
N ALA A 24 -21.59 13.25 12.45
CA ALA A 24 -20.45 12.93 13.30
C ALA A 24 -20.27 11.41 13.50
N ARG A 25 -21.38 10.66 13.64
CA ARG A 25 -21.34 9.19 13.73
C ARG A 25 -20.85 8.57 12.42
N LEU A 26 -21.36 9.01 11.27
CA LEU A 26 -20.94 8.51 9.96
C LEU A 26 -19.46 8.77 9.68
N ILE A 27 -18.94 9.95 10.08
CA ILE A 27 -17.52 10.27 9.96
C ILE A 27 -16.70 9.32 10.83
N ARG A 28 -17.09 9.08 12.09
CA ARG A 28 -16.42 8.12 12.97
C ARG A 28 -16.43 6.70 12.42
N GLU A 29 -17.55 6.25 11.87
CA GLU A 29 -17.66 4.94 11.22
C GLU A 29 -16.74 4.84 10.00
N ALA A 30 -16.72 5.88 9.15
CA ALA A 30 -15.82 5.96 8.02
C ALA A 30 -14.35 5.97 8.44
N GLU A 31 -13.98 6.68 9.51
CA GLU A 31 -12.61 6.69 10.06
C GLU A 31 -12.21 5.33 10.63
N CYS A 32 -13.13 4.60 11.25
CA CYS A 32 -12.89 3.22 11.68
C CYS A 32 -12.70 2.27 10.48
N LEU A 33 -13.48 2.45 9.41
CA LEU A 33 -13.35 1.66 8.18
C LEU A 33 -12.08 1.99 7.39
N TRP A 34 -11.64 3.25 7.41
CA TRP A 34 -10.38 3.69 6.80
C TRP A 34 -9.16 3.37 7.68
N HIS A 35 -9.35 2.90 8.91
CA HIS A 35 -8.22 2.58 9.78
C HIS A 35 -7.45 1.36 9.24
N VAL A 36 -6.43 1.64 8.42
CA VAL A 36 -5.52 0.62 7.91
C VAL A 36 -4.57 0.23 9.03
N ASP A 37 -4.57 -1.06 9.38
CA ASP A 37 -3.56 -1.62 10.27
C ASP A 37 -2.20 -1.57 9.57
N VAL A 38 -1.42 -0.54 9.89
CA VAL A 38 -0.08 -0.31 9.32
C VAL A 38 0.86 -1.48 9.61
N ARG A 39 0.68 -2.18 10.74
CA ARG A 39 1.50 -3.34 11.09
C ARG A 39 1.13 -4.52 10.21
N GLU A 40 -0.15 -4.75 9.97
CA GLU A 40 -0.61 -5.79 9.04
C GLU A 40 -0.21 -5.48 7.60
N LEU A 41 -0.34 -4.23 7.16
CA LEU A 41 0.11 -3.82 5.83
C LEU A 41 1.62 -4.01 5.65
N LYS A 42 2.42 -3.68 6.68
CA LYS A 42 3.87 -3.95 6.67
C LYS A 42 4.16 -5.46 6.64
N ARG A 43 3.38 -6.27 7.34
CA ARG A 43 3.52 -7.73 7.34
C ARG A 43 3.22 -8.31 5.96
N LEU A 44 2.14 -7.89 5.32
CA LEU A 44 1.76 -8.29 3.96
C LEU A 44 2.80 -7.84 2.93
N GLY A 45 3.23 -6.57 3.02
CA GLY A 45 4.29 -6.05 2.15
C GLY A 45 5.61 -6.81 2.30
N ALA A 46 5.99 -7.21 3.52
CA ALA A 46 7.17 -8.06 3.73
C ALA A 46 7.00 -9.47 3.13
N LEU A 47 5.80 -10.05 3.21
CA LEU A 47 5.49 -11.36 2.63
C LEU A 47 5.57 -11.32 1.09
N GLU A 48 4.89 -10.37 0.45
CA GLU A 48 4.93 -10.18 -1.00
C GLU A 48 6.35 -9.89 -1.47
N LEU A 49 7.08 -9.04 -0.75
CA LEU A 49 8.47 -8.76 -1.05
C LEU A 49 9.31 -10.03 -1.00
N SER A 50 9.16 -10.87 0.04
CA SER A 50 9.89 -12.13 0.15
C SER A 50 9.59 -13.10 -1.00
N GLN A 51 8.35 -13.14 -1.49
CA GLN A 51 7.98 -13.92 -2.68
C GLN A 51 8.69 -13.40 -3.92
N LEU A 52 8.65 -12.09 -4.17
CA LEU A 52 9.39 -11.47 -5.27
C LEU A 52 10.90 -11.74 -5.18
N LEU A 53 11.49 -11.75 -3.98
CA LEU A 53 12.92 -12.07 -3.82
C LEU A 53 13.24 -13.52 -4.24
N ASN A 54 12.30 -14.46 -4.02
CA ASN A 54 12.46 -15.86 -4.40
C ASN A 54 12.27 -16.10 -5.90
N GLU A 55 11.46 -15.29 -6.58
CA GLU A 55 11.22 -15.39 -8.02
C GLU A 55 12.40 -14.89 -8.86
N VAL A 56 13.21 -13.95 -8.34
CA VAL A 56 14.36 -13.40 -9.07
C VAL A 56 15.53 -14.39 -9.09
N PRO A 57 15.97 -14.86 -10.28
CA PRO A 57 17.12 -15.76 -10.41
C PRO A 57 18.38 -15.13 -9.81
N SER A 58 19.17 -15.93 -9.09
CA SER A 58 20.39 -15.48 -8.38
C SER A 58 21.36 -14.72 -9.29
N CYS A 59 21.51 -15.14 -10.54
CA CYS A 59 22.36 -14.53 -11.55
C CYS A 59 21.91 -13.11 -11.97
N GLN A 60 20.65 -12.74 -11.78
CA GLN A 60 20.10 -11.43 -12.14
C GLN A 60 19.99 -10.47 -10.95
N ARG A 61 20.13 -10.97 -9.72
CA ARG A 61 20.00 -10.18 -8.48
C ARG A 61 20.93 -8.95 -8.44
N SER A 62 22.15 -9.07 -8.96
CA SER A 62 23.09 -7.94 -9.06
C SER A 62 22.63 -6.84 -10.02
N ARG A 63 21.99 -7.19 -11.15
CA ARG A 63 21.43 -6.21 -12.10
C ARG A 63 20.21 -5.52 -11.50
N VAL A 64 19.34 -6.28 -10.84
CA VAL A 64 18.15 -5.76 -10.16
C VAL A 64 18.55 -4.84 -9.00
N ASN A 65 19.54 -5.20 -8.17
CA ASN A 65 20.03 -4.34 -7.09
C ASN A 65 20.59 -2.99 -7.61
N ARG A 66 21.27 -2.98 -8.76
CA ARG A 66 21.72 -1.74 -9.40
C ARG A 66 20.54 -0.89 -9.88
N TRP A 67 19.50 -1.52 -10.44
CA TRP A 67 18.26 -0.83 -10.81
C TRP A 67 17.58 -0.24 -9.56
N LEU A 68 17.34 -1.03 -8.51
CA LEU A 68 16.74 -0.59 -7.25
C LEU A 68 17.47 0.57 -6.57
N THR A 69 18.81 0.62 -6.71
CA THR A 69 19.62 1.73 -6.22
C THR A 69 19.27 3.05 -6.92
N ARG A 70 18.95 3.03 -8.22
CA ARG A 70 18.53 4.22 -8.98
C ARG A 70 17.16 4.75 -8.52
N TYR A 71 16.30 3.88 -8.00
CA TYR A 71 14.98 4.25 -7.47
C TYR A 71 15.01 4.57 -5.96
N SER A 72 16.19 4.65 -5.34
CA SER A 72 16.34 4.90 -3.90
C SER A 72 15.57 3.92 -2.99
N VAL A 73 15.30 2.71 -3.50
CA VAL A 73 14.64 1.65 -2.72
C VAL A 73 15.66 1.05 -1.75
N SER A 74 15.25 0.72 -0.52
CA SER A 74 16.16 0.13 0.49
C SER A 74 16.28 -1.39 0.40
N THR A 75 15.32 -2.08 -0.23
CA THR A 75 15.35 -3.54 -0.41
C THR A 75 16.56 -3.99 -1.22
N ARG A 76 17.27 -5.02 -0.76
CA ARG A 76 18.38 -5.65 -1.49
C ARG A 76 18.17 -7.15 -1.58
N LEU A 77 18.33 -7.69 -2.79
CA LEU A 77 18.34 -9.12 -3.04
C LEU A 77 19.66 -9.73 -2.53
N PRO A 78 19.62 -10.80 -1.73
CA PRO A 78 20.83 -11.45 -1.24
C PRO A 78 21.57 -12.13 -2.38
N PHE A 79 22.90 -11.97 -2.39
CA PHE A 79 23.77 -12.71 -3.30
C PHE A 79 23.92 -14.14 -2.76
N GLU A 80 23.37 -15.12 -3.46
CA GLU A 80 23.69 -16.51 -3.17
C GLU A 80 25.03 -16.83 -3.81
N SER A 81 26.08 -16.85 -2.98
CA SER A 81 27.34 -17.50 -3.32
C SER A 81 27.10 -19.00 -3.33
N SER A 82 26.74 -19.55 -4.49
CA SER A 82 26.56 -20.99 -4.66
C SER A 82 27.87 -21.74 -4.39
N GLY A 83 27.96 -22.34 -3.19
CA GLY A 83 28.75 -23.55 -3.03
C GLY A 83 28.12 -24.66 -3.87
N SER A 84 28.84 -25.08 -4.91
CA SER A 84 28.56 -26.20 -5.80
C SER A 84 27.39 -26.04 -6.80
N GLY A 85 27.73 -26.20 -8.09
CA GLY A 85 26.76 -26.37 -9.16
C GLY A 85 26.61 -25.16 -10.07
N SER A 86 27.60 -24.95 -10.93
CA SER A 86 27.50 -24.14 -12.15
C SER A 86 26.31 -24.62 -13.01
N ARG A 87 25.11 -24.10 -12.77
CA ARG A 87 24.05 -24.08 -13.79
C ARG A 87 24.20 -22.75 -14.51
N SER A 88 24.80 -22.82 -15.70
CA SER A 88 24.91 -21.69 -16.61
C SER A 88 23.55 -21.01 -16.74
N CYS A 89 23.44 -19.78 -16.25
CA CYS A 89 22.24 -18.96 -16.39
C CYS A 89 22.16 -18.51 -17.86
N SER A 90 21.61 -19.36 -18.74
CA SER A 90 21.23 -18.94 -20.08
C SER A 90 20.02 -18.01 -19.97
N SER A 91 20.26 -16.72 -19.74
CA SER A 91 19.19 -15.71 -19.76
C SER A 91 18.74 -15.49 -21.22
N PRO A 92 17.46 -15.71 -21.56
CA PRO A 92 16.94 -15.46 -22.92
C PRO A 92 16.85 -13.97 -23.31
N TRP A 93 17.07 -13.06 -22.36
CA TRP A 93 16.73 -11.64 -22.45
C TRP A 93 17.85 -10.73 -23.00
N THR A 94 18.80 -11.27 -23.79
CA THR A 94 19.87 -10.48 -24.45
C THR A 94 19.46 -9.91 -25.82
N LYS A 95 18.19 -10.01 -26.21
CA LYS A 95 17.64 -9.39 -27.43
C LYS A 95 16.40 -8.55 -27.10
N ASP A 96 16.60 -7.43 -26.43
CA ASP A 96 15.82 -6.19 -26.66
C ASP A 96 16.34 -5.10 -25.72
N GLU A 97 17.52 -4.56 -26.03
CA GLU A 97 18.05 -3.38 -25.35
C GLU A 97 17.65 -2.12 -26.13
N SER A 98 16.34 -1.94 -26.31
CA SER A 98 15.71 -0.81 -27.01
C SER A 98 15.17 0.28 -26.06
N TRP A 99 15.30 0.10 -24.74
CA TRP A 99 14.86 1.10 -23.77
C TRP A 99 16.05 1.84 -23.16
N ARG A 100 16.51 2.88 -23.87
CA ARG A 100 17.11 4.07 -23.25
C ARG A 100 16.15 5.25 -23.46
N PRO A 101 16.03 6.18 -22.50
CA PRO A 101 15.57 7.54 -22.78
C PRO A 101 16.53 8.24 -23.75
#